data_AF-A0A3P7IYT4-F1
#
_entry.id   AF-A0A3P7IYT4-F1
#
_cell.length_a   1.000
_cell.length_b   1.000
_cell.length_c   1.000
_cell.angle_alpha   90.00
_cell.angle_beta   90.00
_cell.angle_gamma   90.00
#
_symmetry.space_group_name_H-M   'P 1'
#
loop_
_entity.id
_entity.type
_entity.pdbx_description
1 polymer ?
#
loop_
_entity_poly.entity_id
_entity_poly.type
_entity_poly.pdbx_seq_one_letter_code
_entity_poly.pdbx_strand_id
1 'polypeptide(L)' 'MNSFRRWGVSADWSKPYLTMDPLYVSEQLRLFAKMVEKGLVYRAFKPVYWSPSSRTALAESELEYNEKH' A
#
# COMPACT_ATOMS: atom_id res chain seq x y z
N MET A 1 6.98 -6.04 -16.84
CA MET A 1 8.17 -5.24 -17.23
C MET A 1 8.38 -5.13 -18.73
N ASN A 2 8.05 -6.16 -19.53
CA ASN A 2 8.26 -6.16 -20.98
C ASN A 2 7.62 -4.98 -21.72
N SER A 3 6.43 -4.53 -21.29
CA SER A 3 5.79 -3.34 -21.87
C SER A 3 6.63 -2.08 -21.69
N PHE A 4 7.18 -1.81 -20.50
CA PHE A 4 8.01 -0.62 -20.26
C PHE A 4 9.34 -0.66 -21.02
N ARG A 5 9.98 -1.83 -21.11
CA ARG A 5 11.19 -2.00 -21.92
C ARG A 5 10.92 -1.74 -23.40
N ARG A 6 9.77 -2.21 -23.92
CA ARG A 6 9.35 -1.96 -25.30
C ARG A 6 9.12 -0.48 -25.60
N TRP A 7 8.62 0.27 -24.61
CA TRP A 7 8.42 1.71 -24.72
C TRP A 7 9.72 2.53 -24.52
N GLY A 8 10.88 1.89 -24.39
CA GLY A 8 12.17 2.57 -24.30
C GLY A 8 12.44 3.24 -22.96
N VAL A 9 11.71 2.87 -21.89
CA VAL A 9 11.98 3.40 -20.55
C VAL A 9 13.40 3.01 -20.11
N SER A 10 14.14 3.96 -19.54
CA SER A 10 15.47 3.70 -18.96
C SER A 10 15.33 3.46 -17.46
N ALA A 11 15.74 2.28 -16.99
CA ALA A 11 15.72 1.89 -15.58
C ALA A 11 16.73 0.76 -15.33
N ASP A 12 17.11 0.54 -14.06
CA ASP A 12 17.82 -0.68 -13.67
C ASP A 12 16.84 -1.86 -13.66
N TRP A 13 16.76 -2.53 -14.80
CA TRP A 13 15.88 -3.67 -14.96
C TRP A 13 16.40 -4.97 -14.35
N SER A 14 17.66 -5.00 -13.91
CA SER A 14 18.29 -6.18 -13.31
C SER A 14 17.95 -6.30 -11.83
N LYS A 15 17.70 -5.15 -11.17
CA LYS A 15 17.42 -5.06 -9.74
C LYS A 15 16.20 -4.17 -9.45
N PRO A 16 14.99 -4.58 -9.85
CA PRO A 16 13.79 -3.86 -9.45
C PRO A 16 13.58 -3.97 -7.94
N TYR A 17 13.07 -2.89 -7.33
CA TYR A 17 12.49 -3.02 -6.00
C TYR A 17 11.10 -3.64 -6.12
N LEU A 18 10.79 -4.59 -5.25
CA LEU A 18 9.47 -5.22 -5.17
C LEU A 18 8.99 -5.04 -3.73
N THR A 19 7.77 -4.53 -3.56
CA THR A 19 7.24 -4.21 -2.23
C THR A 19 6.99 -5.44 -1.36
N MET A 20 6.89 -6.62 -1.99
CA MET A 20 6.76 -7.92 -1.32
C MET A 20 8.10 -8.64 -1.13
N ASP A 21 9.23 -8.03 -1.50
CA ASP A 21 10.55 -8.58 -1.19
C ASP A 21 10.77 -8.62 0.33
N PRO A 22 11.31 -9.71 0.91
CA PRO A 22 11.49 -9.83 2.35
C PRO A 22 12.31 -8.70 2.98
N LEU A 23 13.33 -8.17 2.29
CA LEU A 23 14.11 -7.04 2.80
C LEU A 23 13.27 -5.77 2.81
N TYR A 24 12.50 -5.52 1.75
CA TYR A 24 11.59 -4.36 1.68
C TYR A 24 10.54 -4.40 2.81
N VAL A 25 9.90 -5.55 3.00
CA VAL A 25 8.93 -5.77 4.08
C VAL A 25 9.57 -5.57 5.45
N SER A 26 10.81 -6.05 5.64
CA SER A 26 11.52 -5.86 6.91
C SER A 26 11.73 -4.39 7.25
N GLU A 27 12.08 -3.56 6.26
CA GLU A 27 12.26 -2.13 6.45
C GLU A 27 10.92 -1.41 6.68
N GLN A 28 9.86 -1.82 5.99
CA GLN A 28 8.49 -1.33 6.23
C GLN A 28 8.06 -1.57 7.68
N LEU A 29 8.29 -2.77 8.21
CA LEU A 29 7.95 -3.12 9.60
C LEU A 29 8.78 -2.34 10.61
N ARG A 30 10.08 -2.13 10.36
CA ARG A 30 10.93 -1.28 11.22
C ARG A 30 10.42 0.16 11.27
N LEU A 31 10.01 0.72 10.14
CA LEU A 31 9.43 2.07 10.09
C LEU A 31 8.12 2.13 10.89
N PHE A 32 7.24 1.15 10.69
CA PHE A 32 5.98 1.06 11.43
C PHE A 32 6.21 0.97 12.95
N ALA A 33 7.16 0.14 13.40
CA ALA A 33 7.53 0.04 14.81
C ALA A 33 7.98 1.39 15.40
N LYS A 34 8.84 2.13 14.68
CA LYS A 34 9.25 3.48 15.09
C LYS A 34 8.08 4.46 15.19
N MET A 35 7.08 4.33 14.33
CA MET A 35 5.87 5.17 14.39
C MET A 35 5.01 4.83 15.61
N VAL A 36 4.90 3.55 15.96
CA VAL A 36 4.24 3.08 17.19
C VAL A 36 4.96 3.62 18.42
N GLU A 37 6.29 3.51 18.49
CA GLU A 37 7.11 4.04 19.60
C GLU A 37 6.94 5.54 19.81
N LYS A 38 6.73 6.30 18.72
CA LYS A 38 6.48 7.75 18.75
C LYS A 38 5.01 8.11 19.06
N GLY A 39 4.13 7.14 19.27
CA GLY A 39 2.70 7.37 19.53
C GLY A 39 1.90 7.85 18.31
N LEU A 40 2.43 7.69 17.10
CA LEU A 40 1.75 8.11 15.85
C LEU A 40 0.75 7.05 15.35
N VAL A 41 0.88 5.81 15.83
CA VAL A 41 -0.02 4.70 15.52
C VAL A 41 -0.69 4.26 16.82
N TYR A 42 -2.01 4.24 16.83
CA TYR A 42 -2.82 3.87 17.98
C TYR A 42 -4.06 3.10 17.56
N ARG A 43 -4.71 2.43 18.53
CA ARG A 43 -5.95 1.68 18.32
C ARG A 43 -7.12 2.42 18.94
N ALA A 44 -8.17 2.64 18.16
CA ALA A 44 -9.42 3.25 18.62
C ALA A 44 -10.61 2.69 17.83
N PHE A 45 -11.82 2.86 18.37
CA PHE A 45 -13.06 2.59 17.63
C PHE A 45 -13.44 3.83 16.84
N LYS A 46 -13.22 3.79 15.53
CA LYS A 46 -13.60 4.83 14.58
C LYS A 46 -14.51 4.19 13.53
N PRO A 47 -15.67 4.80 13.19
CA PRO A 47 -16.42 4.41 12.00
C PRO A 47 -15.52 4.52 10.76
N VAL A 48 -15.49 3.46 9.94
CA VAL A 48 -14.70 3.39 8.71
C VAL A 48 -15.56 2.89 7.57
N TYR A 49 -15.15 3.19 6.33
CA TYR A 49 -15.74 2.53 5.17
C TYR A 49 -15.42 1.04 5.24
N TRP A 50 -16.44 0.21 5.11
CA TRP A 50 -16.33 -1.24 5.18
C TRP A 50 -16.86 -1.85 3.89
N SER A 51 -16.08 -2.74 3.30
CA SER A 51 -16.52 -3.51 2.13
C SER A 51 -17.02 -4.88 2.58
N PRO A 52 -18.33 -5.20 2.43
CA PRO A 52 -18.84 -6.52 2.73
C PRO A 52 -18.28 -7.62 1.81
N SER A 53 -17.92 -7.26 0.57
CA SER A 53 -17.42 -8.22 -0.42
C SER A 53 -15.98 -8.65 -0.13
N SER A 54 -15.10 -7.70 0.19
CA SER A 54 -13.70 -7.99 0.55
C SER A 54 -13.49 -8.25 2.04
N ARG A 55 -14.51 -7.99 2.88
CA ARG A 55 -14.50 -8.18 4.34
C ARG A 55 -13.35 -7.45 5.03
N THR A 56 -13.08 -6.22 4.58
CA THR A 56 -12.06 -5.35 5.15
C THR A 56 -12.53 -3.90 5.18
N ALA A 57 -11.88 -3.10 6.02
CA ALA A 57 -11.96 -1.65 5.97
C ALA A 57 -11.30 -1.15 4.68
N LEU A 58 -11.86 -0.08 4.11
CA LEU A 58 -11.33 0.61 2.94
C LEU A 58 -10.77 1.97 3.34
N ALA A 59 -9.61 2.30 2.78
CA ALA A 59 -9.14 3.68 2.74
C ALA A 59 -9.93 4.48 1.69
N GLU A 60 -9.96 5.81 1.84
CA GLU A 60 -10.65 6.68 0.88
C GLU A 60 -10.11 6.53 -0.55
N SER A 61 -8.81 6.27 -0.71
CA SER A 61 -8.18 6.00 -2.01
C SER A 61 -8.64 4.71 -2.69
N GLU A 62 -9.31 3.81 -1.95
CA GLU A 62 -9.86 2.56 -2.47
C GLU A 62 -11.35 2.68 -2.82
N LEU A 63 -11.96 3.84 -2.56
CA LEU A 63 -13.35 4.10 -2.93
C LEU A 63 -13.45 4.51 -4.40
N GLU A 64 -14.40 3.90 -5.09
CA GLU A 64 -14.84 4.34 -6.40
C GLU A 64 -16.25 4.91 -6.27
N TYR A 65 -16.44 6.15 -6.73
CA TYR A 65 -17.74 6.81 -6.72
C TYR A 65 -18.44 6.58 -8.07
N ASN A 66 -19.67 6.09 -8.02
CA ASN A 66 -20.51 6.01 -9.21
C ASN A 66 -21.42 7.24 -9.27
N GLU A 67 -21.14 8.15 -10.20
CA GLU A 67 -21.91 9.39 -10.39
C GLU A 67 -23.37 9.16 -10.82
N LYS A 68 -23.72 7.96 -11.29
CA LYS A 68 -25.08 7.62 -11.74
C LYS A 68 -25.98 7.09 -10.61
N HIS A 69 -25.52 7.16 -9.37
CA HIS A 69 -26.21 6.61 -8.21
C HIS A 69 -26.76 7.71 -7.29
#